data_AF-A0A953DRR1-F1
#
_entry.id   AF-A0A953DRR1-F1
#
_cell.length_a   1.000
_cell.length_b   1.000
_cell.length_c   1.000
_cell.angle_alpha   90.00
_cell.angle_beta   90.00
_cell.angle_gamma   90.00
#
_symmetry.space_group_name_H-M   'P 1'
#
loop_
_entity.id
_entity.type
_entity.pdbx_description
1 polymer ?
#
loop_
_entity_poly.entity_id
_entity_poly.type
_entity_poly.pdbx_seq_one_letter_code
_entity_poly.pdbx_strand_id
1 'polypeptide(L)'
;MTHRWICLTAICGALAFAGGCNCGNPQPNVNPNGDAGSDAGSGDDAGGGDDAGTVDGGADAGMETDGGEVTDGGSTTDGGVNLDTICADVAKKKCDFFIRCTTATDPEARFNDNPLNQGRANDQVTAAMRAECEAFETDMACRGLVASLENGRSTLDAAKYAACIDAAFPSDTCARDFNLIASSCLNNAFLTANTGNGSLCTQDLECTNGYCAKTGNNICGTCTAYVAIGQKCPRGVECDPSTSYCAPALNPNNRTCTAYRSTGQSCQRDIECGPGNVCQTSDGNVFNRTCAPGVPLGGACTGGHFECLREPIDFDLFNAGGVVPTALCSAQSGPGTCIPIQSPIGGVCGTGEAFNALTSNRGPLCNETGACLSGVCGPRRAAGLPCTSDELCAPGTRCVMGTCTAYKDLGEPCSGNNDCKNFMTCQGATCQPVLSMLGEPCNNTQPCAEGYCDKNTSTCTALKADGEACGADGECTSQLCMGGTCTAACWQ
;
A
#
# COMPACT_ATOMS: atom_id res chain seq x y z
N MET A 1 28.59 2.16 -8.78
CA MET A 1 28.23 0.75 -8.51
C MET A 1 27.44 0.62 -7.21
N THR A 2 26.63 1.60 -6.86
CA THR A 2 25.78 1.62 -5.66
C THR A 2 24.57 2.48 -6.01
N HIS A 3 23.44 2.20 -5.38
CA HIS A 3 22.10 2.81 -5.49
C HIS A 3 21.12 2.05 -6.40
N ARG A 4 20.23 1.27 -5.74
CA ARG A 4 18.84 0.98 -6.10
C ARG A 4 18.23 0.13 -4.98
N TRP A 5 17.30 0.71 -4.22
CA TRP A 5 16.37 0.05 -3.29
C TRP A 5 14.96 0.62 -3.62
N ILE A 6 13.89 0.17 -2.96
CA ILE A 6 12.49 0.68 -2.95
C ILE A 6 11.48 0.07 -3.96
N CYS A 7 10.58 -0.84 -3.51
CA CYS A 7 9.21 -1.10 -4.02
C CYS A 7 8.47 -2.19 -3.19
N LEU A 8 7.39 -1.87 -2.43
CA LEU A 8 6.19 -2.73 -2.16
C LEU A 8 5.09 -2.10 -1.23
N THR A 9 5.02 -0.78 -1.03
CA THR A 9 4.11 -0.13 -0.02
C THR A 9 2.80 0.44 -0.61
N ALA A 10 2.25 -0.20 -1.64
CA ALA A 10 1.46 0.51 -2.66
C ALA A 10 -0.08 0.46 -2.57
N ILE A 11 -0.67 -0.43 -1.77
CA ILE A 11 -2.13 -0.44 -1.53
C ILE A 11 -2.47 0.10 -0.12
N CYS A 12 -1.44 0.33 0.69
CA CYS A 12 -1.52 0.91 2.01
C CYS A 12 -0.34 1.90 2.16
N GLY A 13 -0.56 3.17 1.77
CA GLY A 13 0.15 4.39 2.20
C GLY A 13 1.66 4.56 1.94
N ALA A 14 1.94 5.62 1.19
CA ALA A 14 3.26 6.23 1.05
C ALA A 14 3.78 6.79 2.39
N LEU A 15 4.81 6.17 2.97
CA LEU A 15 5.78 6.75 3.92
C LEU A 15 6.84 5.70 4.29
N ALA A 16 8.06 5.79 3.72
CA ALA A 16 9.27 5.19 4.32
C ALA A 16 10.58 5.48 3.55
N PHE A 17 11.13 6.70 3.49
CA PHE A 17 12.57 6.88 3.15
C PHE A 17 13.25 8.01 3.92
N ALA A 18 14.08 7.65 4.92
CA ALA A 18 15.10 8.52 5.50
C ALA A 18 16.46 7.82 5.43
N GLY A 19 17.21 8.06 4.34
CA GLY A 19 18.63 7.71 4.23
C GLY A 19 19.50 8.87 4.72
N GLY A 20 20.31 8.63 5.74
CA GLY A 20 21.10 9.65 6.43
C GLY A 20 22.19 10.31 5.57
N CYS A 21 22.17 11.64 5.51
CA CYS A 21 23.32 12.46 5.14
C CYS A 21 23.97 13.01 6.41
N ASN A 22 25.21 12.58 6.65
CA ASN A 22 26.08 13.08 7.71
C ASN A 22 26.61 14.48 7.31
N CYS A 23 26.09 15.53 7.94
CA CYS A 23 26.65 16.88 7.85
C CYS A 23 27.35 17.22 9.16
N GLY A 24 28.66 17.49 9.06
CA GLY A 24 29.53 17.84 10.17
C GLY A 24 29.08 19.10 10.92
N ASN A 25 29.24 19.01 12.24
CA ASN A 25 28.91 20.00 13.26
C ASN A 25 29.91 21.19 13.24
N PRO A 26 29.45 22.46 13.25
CA PRO A 26 30.22 23.56 13.84
C PRO A 26 29.63 23.95 15.21
N GLN A 27 30.52 24.02 16.20
CA GLN A 27 30.24 24.29 17.61
C GLN A 27 29.47 25.60 17.88
N PRO A 28 28.71 25.68 19.00
CA PRO A 28 27.98 26.88 19.39
C PRO A 28 28.91 27.94 19.99
N ASN A 29 28.87 29.15 19.42
CA ASN A 29 29.44 30.33 20.05
C ASN A 29 28.40 30.90 21.03
N VAL A 30 28.77 30.89 22.31
CA VAL A 30 27.96 31.40 23.43
C VAL A 30 28.13 32.92 23.50
N ASN A 31 27.03 33.66 23.59
CA ASN A 31 27.06 34.96 24.28
C ASN A 31 25.71 35.19 24.98
N PRO A 32 25.70 35.41 26.31
CA PRO A 32 24.50 35.66 27.08
C PRO A 32 24.20 37.18 27.12
N ASN A 33 22.93 37.55 27.03
CA ASN A 33 22.31 38.72 27.69
C ASN A 33 20.90 38.92 27.12
N GLY A 34 19.90 39.05 27.99
CA GLY A 34 18.57 39.50 27.58
C GLY A 34 17.43 39.08 28.49
N ASP A 35 17.43 39.66 29.69
CA ASP A 35 16.30 40.13 30.50
C ASP A 35 15.02 39.29 30.68
N ALA A 36 14.77 39.06 31.97
CA ALA A 36 13.53 38.57 32.57
C ALA A 36 12.43 39.64 32.53
N GLY A 37 11.20 39.19 32.29
CA GLY A 37 10.00 40.00 32.51
C GLY A 37 8.75 39.20 32.19
N SER A 38 8.13 38.60 33.21
CA SER A 38 6.72 38.19 33.14
C SER A 38 6.10 38.26 34.53
N ASP A 39 5.18 39.20 34.63
CA ASP A 39 4.37 39.56 35.77
C ASP A 39 3.47 38.44 36.26
N ALA A 40 3.21 38.51 37.57
CA ALA A 40 2.23 37.73 38.29
C ALA A 40 0.80 38.15 37.94
N GLY A 41 -0.09 37.16 37.88
CA GLY A 41 -1.54 37.36 37.83
C GLY A 41 -2.24 36.24 38.59
N SER A 42 -2.39 36.44 39.90
CA SER A 42 -3.22 35.63 40.81
C SER A 42 -4.70 35.83 40.52
N GLY A 43 -5.49 34.76 40.67
CA GLY A 43 -6.94 34.79 40.69
C GLY A 43 -7.47 33.57 41.43
N ASP A 44 -7.80 33.78 42.70
CA ASP A 44 -8.40 32.81 43.62
C ASP A 44 -9.94 32.74 43.47
N ASP A 45 -10.49 31.59 43.94
CA ASP A 45 -11.78 31.37 44.60
C ASP A 45 -13.13 31.48 43.84
N ALA A 46 -13.85 30.34 43.74
CA ALA A 46 -14.96 29.97 44.65
C ALA A 46 -16.10 29.16 44.00
N GLY A 47 -16.55 28.11 44.71
CA GLY A 47 -17.89 27.51 44.67
C GLY A 47 -18.03 26.29 43.73
N GLY A 48 -18.48 25.10 44.14
CA GLY A 48 -19.31 24.70 45.27
C GLY A 48 -20.56 23.99 44.73
N GLY A 49 -20.84 22.76 45.19
CA GLY A 49 -22.12 22.09 44.90
C GLY A 49 -22.05 20.57 44.80
N ASP A 50 -22.08 19.91 45.96
CA ASP A 50 -22.50 18.52 46.11
C ASP A 50 -23.98 18.38 45.72
N ASP A 51 -24.37 17.26 45.09
CA ASP A 51 -25.70 16.68 45.29
C ASP A 51 -25.66 15.16 45.09
N ALA A 52 -25.85 14.48 46.22
CA ALA A 52 -26.10 13.06 46.34
C ALA A 52 -27.59 12.79 46.14
N GLY A 53 -27.92 11.78 45.31
CA GLY A 53 -29.28 11.32 45.10
C GLY A 53 -29.37 9.80 45.14
N THR A 54 -29.43 9.26 46.35
CA THR A 54 -29.83 7.89 46.66
C THR A 54 -31.36 7.82 46.72
N VAL A 55 -31.99 6.84 46.07
CA VAL A 55 -33.32 6.36 46.45
C VAL A 55 -33.43 4.86 46.23
N ASP A 56 -33.89 4.20 47.28
CA ASP A 56 -34.13 2.78 47.45
C ASP A 56 -35.38 2.28 46.70
N GLY A 57 -35.38 0.96 46.43
CA GLY A 57 -36.48 0.10 46.85
C GLY A 57 -37.47 -0.38 45.78
N GLY A 58 -37.47 -1.70 45.55
CA GLY A 58 -38.57 -2.37 44.84
C GLY A 58 -38.28 -3.81 44.47
N ALA A 59 -38.32 -4.71 45.46
CA ALA A 59 -38.36 -6.15 45.25
C ALA A 59 -39.80 -6.59 44.90
N ASP A 60 -39.97 -7.45 43.90
CA ASP A 60 -41.01 -8.48 43.94
C ASP A 60 -40.73 -9.67 43.01
N ALA A 61 -41.31 -10.80 43.39
CA ALA A 61 -40.93 -12.17 43.07
C ALA A 61 -41.19 -12.66 41.63
N GLY A 62 -40.22 -13.45 41.13
CA GLY A 62 -40.44 -14.87 40.82
C GLY A 62 -41.21 -15.24 39.54
N MET A 63 -40.48 -15.76 38.55
CA MET A 63 -40.93 -16.92 37.76
C MET A 63 -39.73 -17.62 37.11
N GLU A 64 -39.48 -18.88 37.49
CA GLU A 64 -38.55 -19.80 36.83
C GLU A 64 -39.11 -20.22 35.46
N THR A 65 -38.36 -20.01 34.39
CA THR A 65 -38.42 -20.84 33.17
C THR A 65 -37.06 -20.90 32.49
N ASP A 66 -36.50 -22.11 32.48
CA ASP A 66 -35.56 -22.74 31.55
C ASP A 66 -34.59 -21.88 30.72
N GLY A 67 -33.30 -22.10 31.01
CA GLY A 67 -32.16 -21.54 30.29
C GLY A 67 -32.09 -21.99 28.83
N GLY A 68 -32.25 -21.01 27.95
CA GLY A 68 -31.62 -20.97 26.63
C GLY A 68 -30.73 -19.74 26.60
N GLU A 69 -29.42 -19.94 26.56
CA GLU A 69 -28.41 -18.89 26.39
C GLU A 69 -28.58 -18.29 24.98
N VAL A 70 -29.48 -17.32 24.87
CA VAL A 70 -29.56 -16.43 23.71
C VAL A 70 -28.48 -15.38 23.95
N THR A 71 -27.33 -15.57 23.31
CA THR A 71 -26.38 -14.49 23.10
C THR A 71 -27.12 -13.43 22.31
N ASP A 72 -27.34 -12.28 22.96
CA ASP A 72 -27.91 -11.08 22.36
C ASP A 72 -26.87 -10.51 21.39
N GLY A 73 -26.75 -11.18 20.24
CA GLY A 73 -26.07 -10.67 19.07
C GLY A 73 -26.93 -9.57 18.49
N GLY A 74 -26.85 -8.38 19.09
CA GLY A 74 -27.38 -7.15 18.55
C GLY A 74 -26.78 -6.90 17.17
N SER A 75 -27.43 -7.44 16.15
CA SER A 75 -27.22 -7.11 14.75
C SER A 75 -27.66 -5.67 14.56
N THR A 76 -26.74 -4.72 14.72
CA THR A 76 -26.90 -3.39 14.13
C THR A 76 -26.98 -3.62 12.62
N THR A 77 -28.19 -3.58 12.08
CA THR A 77 -28.48 -3.67 10.63
C THR A 77 -27.95 -2.47 9.83
N ASP A 78 -27.37 -1.50 10.51
CA ASP A 78 -26.52 -0.50 9.88
C ASP A 78 -25.17 -1.20 9.68
N GLY A 79 -24.81 -1.51 8.43
CA GLY A 79 -23.53 -2.13 8.06
C GLY A 79 -22.31 -1.25 8.35
N GLY A 80 -22.23 -0.68 9.56
CA GLY A 80 -21.10 0.05 10.09
C GLY A 80 -19.91 -0.88 10.17
N VAL A 81 -18.82 -0.45 9.56
CA VAL A 81 -17.55 -1.16 9.63
C VAL A 81 -17.01 -0.96 11.04
N ASN A 82 -16.74 -2.05 11.74
CA ASN A 82 -16.03 -1.98 13.01
C ASN A 82 -14.59 -1.53 12.72
N LEU A 83 -14.24 -0.29 13.11
CA LEU A 83 -12.94 0.33 12.85
C LEU A 83 -11.79 -0.52 13.38
N ASP A 84 -11.97 -1.19 14.53
CA ASP A 84 -10.99 -2.08 15.15
C ASP A 84 -10.65 -3.28 14.25
N THR A 85 -11.56 -3.64 13.34
CA THR A 85 -11.41 -4.79 12.45
C THR A 85 -10.98 -4.44 11.03
N ILE A 86 -10.91 -3.15 10.66
CA ILE A 86 -10.52 -2.73 9.29
C ILE A 86 -9.15 -3.29 8.93
N CYS A 87 -8.15 -3.07 9.78
CA CYS A 87 -6.79 -3.54 9.50
C CYS A 87 -6.68 -5.05 9.54
N ALA A 88 -7.41 -5.71 10.46
CA ALA A 88 -7.48 -7.15 10.49
C ALA A 88 -8.13 -7.73 9.21
N ASP A 89 -9.18 -7.10 8.67
CA ASP A 89 -9.84 -7.55 7.44
C ASP A 89 -8.96 -7.36 6.20
N VAL A 90 -8.27 -6.20 6.05
CA VAL A 90 -7.30 -6.02 4.96
C VAL A 90 -6.18 -7.04 5.09
N ALA A 91 -5.57 -7.14 6.27
CA ALA A 91 -4.45 -8.04 6.51
C ALA A 91 -4.86 -9.48 6.18
N LYS A 92 -6.02 -9.91 6.69
CA LYS A 92 -6.59 -11.23 6.39
C LYS A 92 -6.83 -11.45 4.91
N LYS A 93 -7.49 -10.54 4.20
CA LYS A 93 -7.79 -10.70 2.76
C LYS A 93 -6.52 -10.67 1.92
N LYS A 94 -5.59 -9.77 2.23
CA LYS A 94 -4.28 -9.66 1.58
C LYS A 94 -3.46 -10.93 1.81
N CYS A 95 -3.45 -11.47 3.03
CA CYS A 95 -2.81 -12.73 3.35
C CYS A 95 -3.47 -13.92 2.68
N ASP A 96 -4.80 -14.03 2.73
CA ASP A 96 -5.57 -15.06 2.03
C ASP A 96 -5.25 -15.06 0.54
N PHE A 97 -5.21 -13.86 -0.06
CA PHE A 97 -4.81 -13.67 -1.44
C PHE A 97 -3.37 -14.14 -1.63
N PHE A 98 -2.38 -13.55 -0.96
CA PHE A 98 -0.98 -13.90 -1.19
C PHE A 98 -0.65 -15.36 -0.91
N ILE A 99 -1.20 -15.94 0.15
CA ILE A 99 -1.09 -17.36 0.47
C ILE A 99 -1.56 -18.20 -0.71
N ARG A 100 -2.73 -17.88 -1.29
CA ARG A 100 -3.32 -18.63 -2.40
C ARG A 100 -2.62 -18.37 -3.75
N CYS A 101 -2.11 -17.17 -3.94
CA CYS A 101 -1.99 -16.59 -5.26
C CYS A 101 -0.59 -16.17 -5.69
N THR A 102 0.28 -15.81 -4.74
CA THR A 102 1.68 -15.58 -5.14
C THR A 102 2.25 -16.86 -5.72
N THR A 103 3.27 -16.74 -6.54
CA THR A 103 4.18 -17.82 -6.91
C THR A 103 5.57 -17.23 -6.74
N ALA A 104 6.55 -18.01 -6.35
CA ALA A 104 7.95 -17.60 -6.17
C ALA A 104 8.71 -17.06 -7.37
N THR A 105 7.97 -16.73 -8.41
CA THR A 105 8.46 -16.44 -9.75
C THR A 105 8.02 -15.06 -10.21
N ASP A 106 7.27 -14.32 -9.39
CA ASP A 106 6.98 -12.91 -9.66
C ASP A 106 8.31 -12.12 -9.67
N PRO A 107 8.68 -11.44 -10.77
CA PRO A 107 9.88 -10.62 -10.80
C PRO A 107 9.86 -9.49 -9.76
N GLU A 108 8.72 -9.08 -9.20
CA GLU A 108 8.66 -8.17 -8.05
C GLU A 108 9.02 -8.88 -6.71
N ALA A 109 8.84 -10.21 -6.63
CA ALA A 109 9.28 -11.04 -5.50
C ALA A 109 10.81 -11.19 -5.40
N ARG A 110 11.54 -10.89 -6.47
CA ARG A 110 13.00 -11.06 -6.52
C ARG A 110 13.81 -9.89 -5.96
N PHE A 111 13.17 -8.76 -5.65
CA PHE A 111 13.90 -7.50 -5.32
C PHE A 111 13.72 -6.99 -3.89
N ASN A 112 13.02 -7.74 -3.05
CA ASN A 112 13.09 -7.62 -1.61
C ASN A 112 13.41 -9.02 -1.07
N ASP A 113 14.32 -9.14 -0.10
CA ASP A 113 14.43 -10.32 0.79
C ASP A 113 13.14 -10.48 1.65
N ASN A 114 12.01 -9.96 1.19
CA ASN A 114 10.76 -10.00 1.88
C ASN A 114 10.15 -11.39 1.66
N PRO A 115 10.01 -12.15 2.74
CA PRO A 115 9.40 -13.45 2.70
C PRO A 115 7.97 -13.59 2.12
N LEU A 116 7.16 -12.55 1.86
CA LEU A 116 5.75 -12.79 1.47
C LEU A 116 5.50 -13.23 0.02
N ASN A 117 6.47 -13.12 -0.89
CA ASN A 117 6.18 -13.02 -2.33
C ASN A 117 6.32 -14.30 -3.20
N GLN A 118 6.29 -15.47 -2.60
CA GLN A 118 6.71 -16.77 -3.15
C GLN A 118 5.68 -17.90 -3.20
N GLY A 119 4.41 -17.64 -2.93
CA GLY A 119 3.32 -18.51 -3.33
C GLY A 119 3.19 -19.87 -2.69
N ARG A 120 2.10 -20.10 -1.98
CA ARG A 120 1.79 -21.39 -1.38
C ARG A 120 0.48 -21.91 -1.94
N ALA A 121 0.16 -23.17 -1.68
CA ALA A 121 -1.23 -23.63 -1.75
C ALA A 121 -1.87 -23.38 -0.38
N ASN A 122 -3.16 -23.03 -0.35
CA ASN A 122 -3.84 -22.57 0.88
C ASN A 122 -3.88 -23.64 1.99
N ASP A 123 -3.80 -24.92 1.63
CA ASP A 123 -3.74 -26.08 2.54
C ASP A 123 -2.36 -26.32 3.18
N GLN A 124 -1.33 -25.61 2.72
CA GLN A 124 0.05 -25.72 3.22
C GLN A 124 0.44 -24.61 4.20
N VAL A 125 -0.52 -23.76 4.61
CA VAL A 125 -0.28 -22.68 5.57
C VAL A 125 -0.88 -23.05 6.91
N THR A 126 -0.02 -23.25 7.90
CA THR A 126 -0.47 -23.50 9.27
C THR A 126 -1.17 -22.26 9.83
N ALA A 127 -2.01 -22.44 10.85
CA ALA A 127 -2.65 -21.31 11.54
C ALA A 127 -1.62 -20.29 12.06
N ALA A 128 -0.45 -20.75 12.51
CA ALA A 128 0.63 -19.89 12.97
C ALA A 128 1.21 -19.02 11.84
N MET A 129 1.51 -19.61 10.68
CA MET A 129 2.03 -18.87 9.52
C MET A 129 1.02 -17.87 8.95
N ARG A 130 -0.27 -18.21 9.02
CA ARG A 130 -1.34 -17.29 8.66
C ARG A 130 -1.38 -16.10 9.61
N ALA A 131 -1.32 -16.36 10.92
CA ALA A 131 -1.24 -15.30 11.93
C ALA A 131 0.01 -14.42 11.75
N GLU A 132 1.16 -15.01 11.41
CA GLU A 132 2.39 -14.26 11.06
C GLU A 132 2.20 -13.35 9.83
N CYS A 133 1.52 -13.85 8.80
CA CYS A 133 1.19 -13.04 7.64
C CYS A 133 0.26 -11.89 8.03
N GLU A 134 -0.83 -12.18 8.74
CA GLU A 134 -1.83 -11.18 9.14
C GLU A 134 -1.19 -10.11 10.03
N ALA A 135 -0.33 -10.52 10.95
CA ALA A 135 0.52 -9.65 11.76
C ALA A 135 1.39 -8.73 10.89
N PHE A 136 2.13 -9.29 9.92
CA PHE A 136 2.98 -8.53 9.02
C PHE A 136 2.20 -7.53 8.17
N GLU A 137 1.02 -7.94 7.69
CA GLU A 137 0.17 -7.14 6.81
C GLU A 137 -0.68 -6.10 7.56
N THR A 138 -0.57 -6.01 8.89
CA THR A 138 -1.06 -4.84 9.64
C THR A 138 -0.19 -3.62 9.35
N ASP A 139 -0.37 -3.09 8.14
CA ASP A 139 0.40 -1.99 7.57
C ASP A 139 0.29 -0.72 8.44
N MET A 140 1.41 -0.01 8.58
CA MET A 140 1.45 1.33 9.19
C MET A 140 0.44 2.27 8.55
N ALA A 141 0.22 2.16 7.25
CA ALA A 141 -0.77 2.97 6.56
C ALA A 141 -2.21 2.63 6.95
N CYS A 142 -2.50 1.36 7.27
CA CYS A 142 -3.81 1.01 7.81
C CYS A 142 -4.02 1.63 9.20
N ARG A 143 -2.99 1.61 10.06
CA ARG A 143 -3.05 2.29 11.36
C ARG A 143 -3.28 3.80 11.20
N GLY A 144 -2.61 4.42 10.22
CA GLY A 144 -2.85 5.83 9.86
C GLY A 144 -4.30 6.09 9.44
N LEU A 145 -4.88 5.20 8.64
CA LEU A 145 -6.29 5.27 8.25
C LEU A 145 -7.25 5.09 9.44
N VAL A 146 -7.06 4.06 10.28
CA VAL A 146 -7.92 3.84 11.45
C VAL A 146 -7.87 5.04 12.38
N ALA A 147 -6.67 5.56 12.67
CA ALA A 147 -6.53 6.79 13.45
C ALA A 147 -7.22 7.99 12.79
N SER A 148 -7.22 8.08 11.45
CA SER A 148 -7.98 9.12 10.73
C SER A 148 -9.48 8.99 10.93
N LEU A 149 -10.02 7.77 10.93
CA LEU A 149 -11.44 7.50 11.06
C LEU A 149 -11.92 7.71 12.51
N GLU A 150 -11.18 7.20 13.50
CA GLU A 150 -11.50 7.34 14.93
C GLU A 150 -11.57 8.79 15.38
N ASN A 151 -10.68 9.64 14.84
CA ASN A 151 -10.65 11.06 15.14
C ASN A 151 -11.60 11.91 14.26
N GLY A 152 -12.41 11.28 13.41
CA GLY A 152 -13.36 11.97 12.53
C GLY A 152 -12.71 12.82 11.42
N ARG A 153 -11.40 12.66 11.17
CA ARG A 153 -10.67 13.39 10.12
C ARG A 153 -11.00 12.90 8.72
N SER A 154 -11.49 11.67 8.61
CA SER A 154 -12.05 11.11 7.40
C SER A 154 -13.33 10.33 7.74
N THR A 155 -14.19 10.14 6.75
CA THR A 155 -15.32 9.20 6.82
C THR A 155 -15.14 8.08 5.79
N LEU A 156 -15.44 6.85 6.20
CA LEU A 156 -15.36 5.66 5.37
C LEU A 156 -16.72 5.33 4.74
N ASP A 157 -16.78 5.20 3.43
CA ASP A 157 -17.86 4.53 2.72
C ASP A 157 -17.58 3.02 2.74
N ALA A 158 -18.21 2.33 3.69
CA ALA A 158 -18.07 0.90 3.94
C ALA A 158 -18.25 0.04 2.68
N ALA A 159 -19.23 0.37 1.85
CA ALA A 159 -19.58 -0.42 0.68
C ALA A 159 -18.53 -0.27 -0.41
N LYS A 160 -18.06 0.96 -0.67
CA LYS A 160 -16.97 1.19 -1.63
C LYS A 160 -15.65 0.62 -1.13
N TYR A 161 -15.39 0.71 0.17
CA TYR A 161 -14.22 0.10 0.78
C TYR A 161 -14.22 -1.42 0.58
N ALA A 162 -15.31 -2.10 0.91
CA ALA A 162 -15.45 -3.54 0.68
C ALA A 162 -15.25 -3.90 -0.80
N ALA A 163 -15.87 -3.15 -1.72
CA ALA A 163 -15.70 -3.35 -3.16
C ALA A 163 -14.25 -3.17 -3.63
N CYS A 164 -13.56 -2.15 -3.10
CA CYS A 164 -12.14 -1.93 -3.35
C CYS A 164 -11.28 -3.11 -2.87
N ILE A 165 -11.46 -3.53 -1.62
CA ILE A 165 -10.67 -4.61 -1.03
C ILE A 165 -10.97 -5.96 -1.73
N ASP A 166 -12.22 -6.23 -2.09
CA ASP A 166 -12.59 -7.43 -2.85
C ASP A 166 -12.05 -7.41 -4.28
N ALA A 167 -11.96 -6.23 -4.91
CA ALA A 167 -11.31 -6.09 -6.20
C ALA A 167 -9.78 -6.28 -6.10
N ALA A 168 -9.17 -5.75 -5.04
CA ALA A 168 -7.73 -5.82 -4.79
C ALA A 168 -7.26 -7.23 -4.40
N PHE A 169 -8.07 -7.92 -3.60
CA PHE A 169 -7.79 -9.22 -3.02
C PHE A 169 -9.01 -10.14 -3.18
N PRO A 170 -9.38 -10.50 -4.42
CA PRO A 170 -10.55 -11.35 -4.67
C PRO A 170 -10.38 -12.68 -3.93
N SER A 171 -11.48 -13.27 -3.43
CA SER A 171 -11.41 -14.48 -2.60
C SER A 171 -11.43 -15.78 -3.42
N ASP A 172 -11.94 -15.72 -4.65
CA ASP A 172 -12.21 -16.86 -5.53
C ASP A 172 -11.20 -17.01 -6.68
N THR A 173 -10.40 -15.96 -6.94
CA THR A 173 -9.42 -15.94 -8.00
C THR A 173 -8.12 -15.29 -7.55
N CYS A 174 -7.11 -15.53 -8.36
CA CYS A 174 -5.80 -14.94 -8.29
C CYS A 174 -5.66 -13.86 -9.42
N ALA A 175 -6.52 -13.87 -10.43
CA ALA A 175 -6.58 -12.73 -11.34
C ALA A 175 -7.00 -11.45 -10.59
N ARG A 176 -6.16 -10.41 -10.59
CA ARG A 176 -6.51 -9.08 -10.11
C ARG A 176 -6.97 -8.26 -11.30
N ASP A 177 -8.24 -7.89 -11.31
CA ASP A 177 -8.73 -6.93 -12.28
C ASP A 177 -8.26 -5.52 -11.89
N PHE A 178 -7.09 -5.13 -12.40
CA PHE A 178 -6.53 -3.81 -12.13
C PHE A 178 -7.44 -2.65 -12.57
N ASN A 179 -8.36 -2.84 -13.53
CA ASN A 179 -9.34 -1.81 -13.87
C ASN A 179 -10.38 -1.67 -12.76
N LEU A 180 -10.86 -2.80 -12.24
CA LEU A 180 -11.80 -2.80 -11.13
C LEU A 180 -11.17 -2.25 -9.85
N ILE A 181 -9.91 -2.62 -9.58
CA ILE A 181 -9.12 -2.05 -8.48
C ILE A 181 -8.98 -0.54 -8.68
N ALA A 182 -8.57 -0.12 -9.88
CA ALA A 182 -8.34 1.28 -10.15
C ALA A 182 -9.63 2.09 -9.95
N SER A 183 -10.73 1.68 -10.57
CA SER A 183 -12.02 2.36 -10.44
C SER A 183 -12.64 2.30 -9.02
N SER A 184 -12.41 1.22 -8.25
CA SER A 184 -12.97 1.06 -6.91
C SER A 184 -12.10 1.66 -5.81
N CYS A 185 -10.78 1.71 -6.01
CA CYS A 185 -9.81 2.11 -4.98
C CYS A 185 -9.14 3.46 -5.25
N LEU A 186 -9.03 3.92 -6.50
CA LEU A 186 -8.29 5.16 -6.80
C LEU A 186 -8.98 6.40 -6.23
N ASN A 187 -8.15 7.42 -6.01
CA ASN A 187 -8.50 8.68 -5.38
C ASN A 187 -9.13 8.50 -4.00
N ASN A 188 -8.90 7.34 -3.36
CA ASN A 188 -9.55 6.95 -2.13
C ASN A 188 -11.06 7.14 -2.22
N ALA A 189 -11.71 6.64 -3.29
CA ALA A 189 -13.15 6.85 -3.53
C ALA A 189 -14.05 6.35 -2.37
N PHE A 190 -13.50 5.50 -1.51
CA PHE A 190 -14.10 4.98 -0.28
C PHE A 190 -13.84 5.86 0.96
N LEU A 191 -13.07 6.95 0.85
CA LEU A 191 -12.82 7.92 1.91
C LEU A 191 -13.31 9.30 1.50
N THR A 192 -13.86 10.02 2.47
CA THR A 192 -14.12 11.46 2.36
C THR A 192 -13.32 12.18 3.42
N ALA A 193 -12.45 13.10 2.97
CA ALA A 193 -11.65 13.95 3.82
C ALA A 193 -12.53 14.98 4.55
N ASN A 194 -12.39 15.08 5.88
CA ASN A 194 -13.16 16.01 6.73
C ASN A 194 -12.28 17.05 7.45
N THR A 195 -10.97 17.05 7.20
CA THR A 195 -10.04 17.96 7.89
C THR A 195 -9.84 19.23 7.08
N GLY A 196 -10.31 20.36 7.60
CA GLY A 196 -10.15 21.66 6.95
C GLY A 196 -8.69 22.15 6.93
N ASN A 197 -8.39 23.09 6.02
CA ASN A 197 -7.09 23.74 5.97
C ASN A 197 -6.77 24.46 7.30
N GLY A 198 -5.54 24.32 7.79
CA GLY A 198 -5.06 24.83 9.07
C GLY A 198 -5.10 23.81 10.21
N SER A 199 -5.85 22.72 10.07
CA SER A 199 -5.92 21.64 11.07
C SER A 199 -4.76 20.63 10.93
N LEU A 200 -4.47 19.91 12.01
CA LEU A 200 -3.45 18.86 12.02
C LEU A 200 -3.86 17.67 11.14
N CYS A 201 -2.86 17.07 10.50
CA CYS A 201 -3.02 15.87 9.69
C CYS A 201 -1.80 14.96 9.80
N THR A 202 -1.96 13.69 9.46
CA THR A 202 -0.87 12.70 9.32
C THR A 202 -0.69 12.24 7.88
N GLN A 203 -1.69 12.43 7.03
CA GLN A 203 -1.69 11.96 5.65
C GLN A 203 -2.51 12.87 4.75
N ASP A 204 -2.14 12.97 3.47
CA ASP A 204 -2.73 13.93 2.54
C ASP A 204 -4.25 13.70 2.36
N LEU A 205 -4.70 12.44 2.45
CA LEU A 205 -6.11 12.04 2.29
C LEU A 205 -7.05 12.51 3.42
N GLU A 206 -6.51 13.07 4.51
CA GLU A 206 -7.32 13.66 5.58
C GLU A 206 -7.83 15.06 5.22
N CYS A 207 -7.15 15.75 4.29
CA CYS A 207 -7.34 17.18 4.03
C CYS A 207 -8.40 17.46 2.97
N THR A 208 -9.46 18.18 3.34
CA THR A 208 -10.50 18.61 2.42
C THR A 208 -9.97 19.70 1.47
N ASN A 209 -9.94 19.41 0.16
CA ASN A 209 -9.45 20.33 -0.88
C ASN A 209 -8.00 20.80 -0.63
N GLY A 210 -7.14 19.89 -0.18
CA GLY A 210 -5.76 20.20 0.14
C GLY A 210 -4.91 18.96 0.33
N TYR A 211 -3.75 19.15 0.93
CA TYR A 211 -2.77 18.12 1.23
C TYR A 211 -2.20 18.33 2.63
N CYS A 212 -1.57 17.30 3.18
CA CYS A 212 -0.96 17.35 4.49
C CYS A 212 0.48 17.88 4.39
N ALA A 213 0.66 19.17 4.69
CA ALA A 213 1.97 19.81 4.62
C ALA A 213 2.82 19.43 5.83
N LYS A 214 3.80 18.54 5.63
CA LYS A 214 4.78 18.14 6.65
C LYS A 214 6.04 18.99 6.53
N THR A 215 6.58 19.44 7.66
CA THR A 215 7.87 20.16 7.71
C THR A 215 8.95 19.23 8.23
N GLY A 216 10.03 19.05 7.47
CA GLY A 216 11.11 18.13 7.84
C GLY A 216 10.65 16.67 7.86
N ASN A 217 11.09 15.92 8.89
CA ASN A 217 10.75 14.51 9.07
C ASN A 217 9.55 14.31 10.02
N ASN A 218 8.76 15.35 10.25
CA ASN A 218 7.63 15.25 11.14
C ASN A 218 6.56 14.32 10.55
N ILE A 219 6.07 13.38 11.37
CA ILE A 219 4.94 12.52 11.01
C ILE A 219 3.67 13.38 10.82
N CYS A 220 3.57 14.45 11.59
CA CYS A 220 2.48 15.43 11.57
C CYS A 220 2.72 16.53 10.54
N GLY A 221 1.64 16.94 9.90
CA GLY A 221 1.58 18.14 9.09
C GLY A 221 0.37 19.00 9.45
N THR A 222 0.14 19.99 8.60
CA THR A 222 -1.04 20.83 8.64
C THR A 222 -1.73 20.75 7.29
N CYS A 223 -3.05 20.52 7.30
CA CYS A 223 -3.82 20.55 6.07
C CYS A 223 -3.67 21.92 5.41
N THR A 224 -3.18 21.91 4.18
CA THR A 224 -2.86 23.10 3.42
C THR A 224 -3.59 23.01 2.09
N ALA A 225 -4.17 24.13 1.66
CA ALA A 225 -4.85 24.19 0.37
C ALA A 225 -3.89 23.80 -0.76
N TYR A 226 -4.42 23.19 -1.81
CA TYR A 226 -3.64 22.97 -3.03
C TYR A 226 -3.00 24.25 -3.53
N VAL A 227 -1.76 24.16 -4.01
CA VAL A 227 -1.04 25.31 -4.54
C VAL A 227 -1.54 25.65 -5.94
N ALA A 228 -1.54 26.93 -6.27
CA ALA A 228 -2.00 27.40 -7.57
C ALA A 228 -1.11 26.88 -8.73
N ILE A 229 -1.68 26.77 -9.92
CA ILE A 229 -0.92 26.50 -11.16
C ILE A 229 0.25 27.50 -11.28
N GLY A 230 1.44 26.97 -11.58
CA GLY A 230 2.71 27.69 -11.63
C GLY A 230 3.51 27.68 -10.32
N GLN A 231 2.91 27.29 -9.20
CA GLN A 231 3.62 27.15 -7.91
C GLN A 231 4.36 25.82 -7.80
N LYS A 232 5.33 25.75 -6.89
CA LYS A 232 6.18 24.57 -6.69
C LYS A 232 5.41 23.42 -6.06
N CYS A 233 5.67 22.20 -6.54
CA CYS A 233 5.11 20.94 -6.02
C CYS A 233 6.24 19.93 -5.77
N PRO A 234 6.90 19.98 -4.61
CA PRO A 234 8.06 19.13 -4.34
C PRO A 234 7.70 17.63 -4.22
N ARG A 235 6.47 17.27 -3.86
CA ARG A 235 6.02 15.85 -3.78
C ARG A 235 5.12 15.48 -4.95
N GLY A 236 4.22 16.38 -5.33
CA GLY A 236 3.27 16.23 -6.42
C GLY A 236 1.82 16.36 -5.96
N VAL A 237 1.56 15.95 -4.73
CA VAL A 237 0.28 16.06 -4.02
C VAL A 237 -0.12 17.51 -3.72
N GLU A 238 0.79 18.47 -3.88
CA GLU A 238 0.48 19.88 -3.66
C GLU A 238 -0.45 20.45 -4.74
N CYS A 239 -0.53 19.81 -5.91
CA CYS A 239 -1.37 20.25 -7.01
C CYS A 239 -2.80 19.73 -6.84
N ASP A 240 -3.79 20.57 -7.18
CA ASP A 240 -5.19 20.13 -7.19
C ASP A 240 -5.40 19.05 -8.26
N PRO A 241 -5.72 17.80 -7.87
CA PRO A 241 -5.79 16.67 -8.78
C PRO A 241 -6.96 16.79 -9.78
N SER A 242 -7.92 17.68 -9.54
CA SER A 242 -9.04 17.92 -10.44
C SER A 242 -8.71 18.89 -11.59
N THR A 243 -7.70 19.75 -11.41
CA THR A 243 -7.38 20.82 -12.39
C THR A 243 -5.94 20.83 -12.86
N SER A 244 -5.01 20.19 -12.13
CA SER A 244 -3.58 20.27 -12.40
C SER A 244 -2.81 19.02 -11.98
N TYR A 245 -1.59 18.90 -12.48
CA TYR A 245 -0.62 17.87 -12.08
C TYR A 245 0.74 18.49 -11.83
N CYS A 246 1.58 17.78 -11.08
CA CYS A 246 2.94 18.21 -10.85
C CYS A 246 3.84 17.85 -12.04
N ALA A 247 4.19 18.85 -12.87
CA ALA A 247 4.97 18.60 -14.07
C ALA A 247 6.39 18.12 -13.73
N PRO A 248 6.91 17.09 -14.43
CA PRO A 248 8.26 16.61 -14.22
C PRO A 248 9.23 17.73 -14.57
N ALA A 249 10.28 17.83 -13.76
CA ALA A 249 11.41 18.70 -14.02
C ALA A 249 12.68 17.88 -13.86
N LEU A 250 13.75 18.27 -14.55
CA LEU A 250 15.07 17.64 -14.39
C LEU A 250 15.54 17.69 -12.93
N ASN A 251 15.09 18.72 -12.19
CA ASN A 251 15.27 18.81 -10.75
C ASN A 251 13.92 18.57 -10.05
N PRO A 252 13.78 17.52 -9.22
CA PRO A 252 12.52 17.21 -8.53
C PRO A 252 12.05 18.34 -7.59
N ASN A 253 12.97 19.19 -7.11
CA ASN A 253 12.68 20.35 -6.26
C ASN A 253 12.18 21.57 -7.03
N ASN A 254 12.16 21.52 -8.36
CA ASN A 254 11.72 22.61 -9.23
C ASN A 254 10.52 22.21 -10.11
N ARG A 255 9.79 21.18 -9.70
CA ARG A 255 8.51 20.83 -10.30
C ARG A 255 7.47 21.89 -9.97
N THR A 256 6.55 22.14 -10.89
CA THR A 256 5.47 23.12 -10.70
C THR A 256 4.12 22.53 -11.11
N CYS A 257 3.06 22.97 -10.43
CA CYS A 257 1.70 22.58 -10.79
C CYS A 257 1.37 23.14 -12.17
N THR A 258 0.99 22.26 -13.08
CA THR A 258 0.65 22.59 -14.46
C THR A 258 -0.78 22.17 -14.71
N ALA A 259 -1.57 23.05 -15.33
CA ALA A 259 -2.94 22.72 -15.70
C ALA A 259 -2.97 21.48 -16.61
N TYR A 260 -4.00 20.65 -16.46
CA TYR A 260 -4.26 19.62 -17.45
C TYR A 260 -4.51 20.24 -18.82
N ARG A 261 -4.06 19.54 -19.85
CA ARG A 261 -4.28 19.84 -21.24
C ARG A 261 -5.69 19.41 -21.64
N SER A 262 -6.39 20.27 -22.36
CA SER A 262 -7.71 19.95 -22.90
C SER A 262 -7.62 18.94 -24.04
N THR A 263 -8.72 18.23 -24.31
CA THR A 263 -8.86 17.35 -25.48
C THR A 263 -8.41 18.05 -26.77
N GLY A 264 -7.57 17.38 -27.56
CA GLY A 264 -6.97 17.87 -28.79
C GLY A 264 -5.65 18.64 -28.61
N GLN A 265 -5.26 19.02 -27.39
CA GLN A 265 -3.97 19.68 -27.16
C GLN A 265 -2.82 18.69 -27.18
N SER A 266 -1.67 19.12 -27.72
CA SER A 266 -0.46 18.30 -27.80
C SER A 266 0.04 17.90 -26.41
N CYS A 267 0.37 16.64 -26.18
CA CYS A 267 0.86 16.12 -24.91
C CYS A 267 2.12 15.27 -25.11
N GLN A 268 2.85 15.01 -24.03
CA GLN A 268 3.97 14.05 -24.06
C GLN A 268 3.74 12.84 -23.16
N ARG A 269 2.83 12.92 -22.20
CA ARG A 269 2.52 11.85 -21.24
C ARG A 269 1.04 11.92 -20.87
N ASP A 270 0.47 10.80 -20.46
CA ASP A 270 -0.96 10.71 -20.13
C ASP A 270 -1.37 11.62 -18.97
N ILE A 271 -0.49 11.77 -17.96
CA ILE A 271 -0.72 12.65 -16.81
C ILE A 271 -0.99 14.11 -17.21
N GLU A 272 -0.54 14.53 -18.40
CA GLU A 272 -0.78 15.89 -18.90
C GLU A 272 -2.25 16.10 -19.29
N CYS A 273 -3.00 15.03 -19.58
CA CYS A 273 -4.36 15.09 -20.08
C CYS A 273 -5.43 15.05 -18.98
N GLY A 274 -5.01 14.76 -17.75
CA GLY A 274 -5.88 14.67 -16.58
C GLY A 274 -6.74 13.41 -16.52
N PRO A 275 -7.54 13.27 -15.45
CA PRO A 275 -8.36 12.08 -15.21
C PRO A 275 -9.29 11.77 -16.38
N GLY A 276 -9.34 10.51 -16.78
CA GLY A 276 -10.22 10.02 -17.87
C GLY A 276 -9.70 10.25 -19.29
N ASN A 277 -8.57 10.95 -19.46
CA ASN A 277 -7.97 11.20 -20.78
C ASN A 277 -6.60 10.52 -20.90
N VAL A 278 -6.19 10.27 -22.14
CA VAL A 278 -4.91 9.66 -22.49
C VAL A 278 -4.16 10.50 -23.52
N CYS A 279 -2.84 10.36 -23.55
CA CYS A 279 -1.99 11.02 -24.53
C CYS A 279 -1.86 10.14 -25.79
N GLN A 280 -2.89 10.19 -26.63
CA GLN A 280 -3.05 9.37 -27.84
C GLN A 280 -2.16 9.86 -28.98
N THR A 281 -1.60 8.95 -29.79
CA THR A 281 -0.93 9.34 -31.04
C THR A 281 -1.97 9.63 -32.13
N SER A 282 -1.85 10.80 -32.76
CA SER A 282 -2.63 11.12 -33.95
C SER A 282 -1.93 10.56 -35.18
N ASP A 283 -2.67 9.83 -36.03
CA ASP A 283 -2.21 9.34 -37.34
C ASP A 283 -0.97 8.43 -37.31
N GLY A 284 -0.75 7.69 -36.22
CA GLY A 284 0.40 6.78 -36.07
C GLY A 284 1.75 7.48 -35.89
N ASN A 285 1.76 8.82 -35.76
CA ASN A 285 2.97 9.57 -35.49
C ASN A 285 3.20 9.68 -33.98
N VAL A 286 4.16 8.91 -33.46
CA VAL A 286 4.54 8.90 -32.03
C VAL A 286 4.99 10.27 -31.48
N PHE A 287 5.36 11.21 -32.36
CA PHE A 287 5.75 12.56 -31.97
C PHE A 287 4.58 13.55 -31.91
N ASN A 288 3.45 13.25 -32.57
CA ASN A 288 2.26 14.08 -32.55
C ASN A 288 1.18 13.43 -31.70
N ARG A 289 1.33 13.59 -30.38
CA ARG A 289 0.36 13.07 -29.41
C ARG A 289 -0.55 14.17 -28.93
N THR A 290 -1.84 13.88 -28.81
CA THR A 290 -2.85 14.81 -28.31
C THR A 290 -3.68 14.16 -27.23
N CYS A 291 -4.16 14.97 -26.28
CA CYS A 291 -5.08 14.47 -25.27
C CYS A 291 -6.41 14.06 -25.88
N ALA A 292 -6.90 12.89 -25.53
CA ALA A 292 -8.21 12.38 -25.95
C ALA A 292 -8.88 11.61 -24.81
N PRO A 293 -10.22 11.51 -24.79
CA PRO A 293 -10.90 10.61 -23.86
C PRO A 293 -10.38 9.18 -24.03
N GLY A 294 -10.05 8.53 -22.91
CA GLY A 294 -9.62 7.14 -22.96
C GLY A 294 -10.74 6.21 -23.42
N VAL A 295 -10.42 5.26 -24.31
CA VAL A 295 -11.37 4.27 -24.81
C VAL A 295 -11.62 3.20 -23.74
N PRO A 296 -12.87 2.97 -23.29
CA PRO A 296 -13.15 1.97 -22.27
C PRO A 296 -12.89 0.53 -22.78
N LEU A 297 -12.83 -0.44 -21.86
CA LEU A 297 -12.73 -1.86 -22.19
C LEU A 297 -13.81 -2.28 -23.21
N GLY A 298 -13.40 -3.08 -24.20
CA GLY A 298 -14.24 -3.50 -25.33
C GLY A 298 -14.41 -2.46 -26.43
N GLY A 299 -14.03 -1.20 -26.20
CA GLY A 299 -14.03 -0.16 -27.23
C GLY A 299 -12.98 -0.39 -28.32
N ALA A 300 -13.22 0.16 -29.51
CA ALA A 300 -12.29 0.04 -30.63
C ALA A 300 -11.03 0.90 -30.42
N CYS A 301 -9.87 0.35 -30.77
CA CYS A 301 -8.58 1.03 -30.67
C CYS A 301 -7.73 0.75 -31.90
N THR A 302 -6.68 1.53 -32.09
CA THR A 302 -5.64 1.29 -33.09
C THR A 302 -4.35 0.89 -32.41
N GLY A 303 -3.78 -0.25 -32.79
CA GLY A 303 -2.51 -0.73 -32.23
C GLY A 303 -1.37 0.27 -32.45
N GLY A 304 -0.67 0.60 -31.36
CA GLY A 304 0.40 1.59 -31.30
C GLY A 304 -0.08 3.01 -31.01
N HIS A 305 -1.38 3.21 -30.76
CA HIS A 305 -1.95 4.53 -30.52
C HIS A 305 -2.22 4.86 -29.06
N PHE A 306 -2.13 3.85 -28.18
CA PHE A 306 -2.34 4.02 -26.74
C PHE A 306 -3.69 4.69 -26.40
N GLU A 307 -4.75 4.29 -27.10
CA GLU A 307 -6.08 4.92 -27.04
C GLU A 307 -6.91 4.41 -25.86
N CYS A 308 -6.57 3.22 -25.33
CA CYS A 308 -7.31 2.62 -24.25
C CYS A 308 -7.20 3.44 -22.97
N LEU A 309 -8.32 3.53 -22.25
CA LEU A 309 -8.42 4.23 -20.99
C LEU A 309 -7.35 3.68 -20.04
N ARG A 310 -6.56 4.61 -19.52
CA ARG A 310 -5.53 4.36 -18.52
C ARG A 310 -5.90 5.22 -17.33
N GLU A 311 -6.00 4.60 -16.18
CA GLU A 311 -6.23 5.39 -14.97
C GLU A 311 -4.90 6.01 -14.52
N PRO A 312 -4.87 7.32 -14.20
CA PRO A 312 -3.67 7.96 -13.69
C PRO A 312 -3.35 7.32 -12.34
N ILE A 313 -2.26 6.54 -12.30
CA ILE A 313 -1.76 5.99 -11.05
C ILE A 313 -0.98 7.10 -10.35
N ASP A 314 -1.21 7.23 -9.04
CA ASP A 314 -0.52 8.21 -8.20
C ASP A 314 1.00 8.04 -8.32
N PHE A 315 1.70 9.17 -8.49
CA PHE A 315 3.10 9.25 -8.88
C PHE A 315 4.04 8.71 -7.79
N ASP A 316 3.59 8.71 -6.54
CA ASP A 316 4.38 8.19 -5.42
C ASP A 316 4.51 6.66 -5.43
N LEU A 317 3.67 5.94 -6.20
CA LEU A 317 3.71 4.48 -6.31
C LEU A 317 4.80 3.97 -7.27
N PHE A 318 5.29 4.83 -8.18
CA PHE A 318 6.32 4.49 -9.15
C PHE A 318 7.39 5.59 -9.20
N ASN A 319 8.46 5.43 -8.43
CA ASN A 319 9.69 6.24 -8.51
C ASN A 319 10.38 6.21 -9.91
N ALA A 320 9.81 5.50 -10.89
CA ALA A 320 10.26 5.45 -12.28
C ALA A 320 9.33 6.17 -13.28
N GLY A 321 8.23 6.81 -12.84
CA GLY A 321 7.33 7.55 -13.73
C GLY A 321 6.58 6.68 -14.75
N GLY A 322 6.34 5.41 -14.43
CA GLY A 322 5.56 4.49 -15.24
C GLY A 322 4.07 4.58 -14.93
N VAL A 323 3.25 4.87 -15.94
CA VAL A 323 1.80 4.60 -15.89
C VAL A 323 1.64 3.10 -16.13
N VAL A 324 1.07 2.34 -15.19
CA VAL A 324 0.63 0.98 -15.51
C VAL A 324 -0.65 1.15 -16.31
N PRO A 325 -0.70 0.67 -17.57
CA PRO A 325 -1.96 0.73 -18.29
C PRO A 325 -3.01 -0.10 -17.51
N THR A 326 -4.28 0.14 -17.74
CA THR A 326 -5.38 -0.70 -17.20
C THR A 326 -6.00 -1.54 -18.32
N ALA A 327 -5.92 -1.03 -19.55
CA ALA A 327 -6.26 -1.73 -20.79
C ALA A 327 -5.16 -1.55 -21.86
N LEU A 328 -5.06 -2.53 -22.76
CA LEU A 328 -4.18 -2.52 -23.93
C LEU A 328 -4.98 -2.68 -25.20
N CYS A 329 -4.52 -2.13 -26.32
CA CYS A 329 -5.10 -2.48 -27.60
C CYS A 329 -4.74 -3.93 -27.96
N SER A 330 -5.73 -4.74 -28.33
CA SER A 330 -5.53 -6.14 -28.71
C SER A 330 -4.69 -6.33 -29.97
N ALA A 331 -4.54 -5.28 -30.78
CA ALA A 331 -3.75 -5.27 -32.01
C ALA A 331 -2.40 -4.58 -31.76
N GLN A 332 -1.33 -5.13 -32.33
CA GLN A 332 -0.02 -4.46 -32.38
C GLN A 332 0.03 -3.35 -33.46
N SER A 333 -0.80 -3.49 -34.51
CA SER A 333 -0.94 -2.53 -35.59
C SER A 333 -2.34 -2.68 -36.21
N GLY A 334 -2.94 -1.57 -36.64
CA GLY A 334 -4.28 -1.58 -37.22
C GLY A 334 -5.39 -1.69 -36.17
N PRO A 335 -6.64 -1.97 -36.59
CA PRO A 335 -7.78 -1.97 -35.69
C PRO A 335 -7.74 -3.14 -34.71
N GLY A 336 -8.03 -2.84 -33.45
CA GLY A 336 -8.19 -3.79 -32.35
C GLY A 336 -9.29 -3.35 -31.40
N THR A 337 -9.36 -3.99 -30.25
CA THR A 337 -10.25 -3.63 -29.14
C THR A 337 -9.45 -3.47 -27.87
N CYS A 338 -9.84 -2.54 -27.01
CA CYS A 338 -9.25 -2.40 -25.69
C CYS A 338 -9.57 -3.63 -24.85
N ILE A 339 -8.55 -4.40 -24.52
CA ILE A 339 -8.63 -5.61 -23.71
C ILE A 339 -7.95 -5.37 -22.36
N PRO A 340 -8.35 -6.12 -21.31
CA PRO A 340 -7.64 -6.07 -20.05
C PRO A 340 -6.18 -6.50 -20.23
N ILE A 341 -5.31 -5.95 -19.39
CA ILE A 341 -3.89 -6.36 -19.36
C ILE A 341 -3.72 -7.78 -18.89
N GLN A 342 -4.60 -8.28 -18.03
CA GLN A 342 -4.60 -9.68 -17.66
C GLN A 342 -5.53 -10.47 -18.57
N SER A 343 -4.99 -11.53 -19.16
CA SER A 343 -5.72 -12.48 -19.98
C SER A 343 -6.07 -13.72 -19.15
N PRO A 344 -7.33 -14.20 -19.20
CA PRO A 344 -7.72 -15.44 -18.54
C PRO A 344 -7.05 -16.65 -19.21
N ILE A 345 -7.09 -17.81 -18.55
CA ILE A 345 -6.69 -19.09 -19.16
C ILE A 345 -7.49 -19.31 -20.46
N GLY A 346 -6.81 -19.66 -21.54
CA GLY A 346 -7.34 -19.77 -22.90
C GLY A 346 -7.31 -18.47 -23.70
N GLY A 347 -7.08 -17.32 -23.06
CA GLY A 347 -6.92 -16.02 -23.71
C GLY A 347 -5.54 -15.84 -24.36
N VAL A 348 -5.42 -14.86 -25.26
CA VAL A 348 -4.14 -14.55 -25.92
C VAL A 348 -3.13 -13.93 -24.95
N CYS A 349 -1.84 -14.10 -25.21
CA CYS A 349 -0.76 -13.46 -24.45
C CYS A 349 0.47 -13.18 -25.32
N GLY A 350 1.37 -12.30 -24.86
CA GLY A 350 2.69 -12.11 -25.48
C GLY A 350 2.77 -11.17 -26.70
N THR A 351 1.66 -10.75 -27.33
CA THR A 351 1.65 -9.88 -28.54
C THR A 351 0.78 -8.60 -28.45
N GLY A 352 1.20 -7.56 -27.72
CA GLY A 352 0.45 -6.29 -27.55
C GLY A 352 1.31 -5.04 -27.77
N GLU A 353 0.72 -3.85 -27.55
CA GLU A 353 1.33 -2.53 -27.79
C GLU A 353 2.66 -2.36 -27.03
N ALA A 354 3.70 -1.92 -27.73
CA ALA A 354 5.05 -1.77 -27.17
C ALA A 354 5.21 -0.43 -26.44
N PHE A 355 5.52 -0.46 -25.15
CA PHE A 355 5.85 0.75 -24.37
C PHE A 355 7.32 1.21 -24.50
N ASN A 356 8.20 0.44 -25.16
CA ASN A 356 9.54 0.91 -25.52
C ASN A 356 10.19 0.03 -26.61
N ALA A 357 10.94 0.63 -27.53
CA ALA A 357 11.48 0.00 -28.73
C ALA A 357 12.60 -1.05 -28.51
N LEU A 358 12.87 -1.48 -27.26
CA LEU A 358 14.11 -2.20 -26.92
C LEU A 358 13.95 -3.58 -26.26
N THR A 359 12.75 -4.05 -25.87
CA THR A 359 12.59 -5.45 -25.42
C THR A 359 11.26 -6.07 -25.84
N SER A 360 11.37 -7.17 -26.57
CA SER A 360 10.31 -7.92 -27.25
C SER A 360 9.29 -8.57 -26.29
N ASN A 361 8.04 -8.66 -26.77
CA ASN A 361 6.84 -9.29 -26.20
C ASN A 361 6.22 -8.61 -24.97
N ARG A 362 5.12 -7.84 -25.16
CA ARG A 362 4.14 -7.60 -24.07
C ARG A 362 2.71 -7.48 -24.62
N GLY A 363 2.13 -8.63 -24.94
CA GLY A 363 0.67 -8.79 -24.97
C GLY A 363 0.11 -8.80 -23.57
N PRO A 364 -1.21 -8.93 -23.43
CA PRO A 364 -1.80 -9.13 -22.11
C PRO A 364 -1.06 -10.27 -21.39
N LEU A 365 -0.73 -10.03 -20.13
CA LEU A 365 -0.08 -10.97 -19.23
C LEU A 365 -1.11 -12.03 -18.85
N CYS A 366 -0.68 -13.28 -18.72
CA CYS A 366 -1.56 -14.27 -18.13
C CYS A 366 -1.84 -13.91 -16.68
N ASN A 367 -3.03 -14.23 -16.20
CA ASN A 367 -3.28 -14.23 -14.77
C ASN A 367 -2.23 -15.11 -14.05
N GLU A 368 -2.09 -14.93 -12.76
CA GLU A 368 -1.03 -15.57 -11.96
C GLU A 368 -1.14 -17.11 -11.88
N THR A 369 -2.30 -17.69 -12.17
CA THR A 369 -2.45 -19.15 -12.34
C THR A 369 -2.05 -19.66 -13.73
N GLY A 370 -1.87 -18.74 -14.67
CA GLY A 370 -1.50 -19.01 -16.05
C GLY A 370 -0.05 -18.65 -16.36
N ALA A 371 0.44 -19.22 -17.45
CA ALA A 371 1.68 -18.84 -18.09
C ALA A 371 1.45 -18.71 -19.61
N CYS A 372 2.23 -17.87 -20.27
CA CYS A 372 2.09 -17.69 -21.71
C CYS A 372 2.69 -18.88 -22.46
N LEU A 373 1.85 -19.82 -22.87
CA LEU A 373 2.22 -21.04 -23.58
C LEU A 373 1.90 -20.85 -25.07
N SER A 374 2.93 -20.56 -25.87
CA SER A 374 2.78 -20.40 -27.33
C SER A 374 1.77 -19.32 -27.74
N GLY A 375 1.72 -18.20 -27.02
CA GLY A 375 0.85 -17.06 -27.32
C GLY A 375 -0.58 -17.19 -26.76
N VAL A 376 -0.85 -18.25 -25.99
CA VAL A 376 -2.12 -18.44 -25.26
C VAL A 376 -1.82 -18.68 -23.78
N CYS A 377 -2.60 -18.09 -22.89
CA CYS A 377 -2.51 -18.36 -21.48
C CYS A 377 -2.96 -19.78 -21.19
N GLY A 378 -2.02 -20.64 -20.81
CA GLY A 378 -2.32 -21.98 -20.32
C GLY A 378 -2.06 -22.08 -18.82
N PRO A 379 -2.60 -23.11 -18.15
CA PRO A 379 -2.30 -23.32 -16.74
C PRO A 379 -0.80 -23.53 -16.53
N ARG A 380 -0.28 -23.03 -15.42
CA ARG A 380 1.08 -23.34 -14.98
C ARG A 380 1.27 -24.84 -14.74
N ARG A 381 2.51 -25.32 -14.90
CA ARG A 381 2.89 -26.73 -14.82
C ARG A 381 3.05 -27.15 -13.36
N ALA A 382 2.37 -28.23 -12.96
CA ALA A 382 2.50 -28.82 -11.63
C ALA A 382 3.93 -29.35 -11.35
N ALA A 383 4.22 -29.64 -10.08
CA ALA A 383 5.48 -30.26 -9.66
C ALA A 383 5.77 -31.56 -10.43
N GLY A 384 7.04 -31.78 -10.79
CA GLY A 384 7.51 -32.93 -11.57
C GLY A 384 7.40 -32.75 -13.09
N LEU A 385 6.70 -31.72 -13.59
CA LEU A 385 6.61 -31.46 -15.02
C LEU A 385 7.83 -30.67 -15.54
N PRO A 386 8.19 -30.84 -16.82
CA PRO A 386 9.32 -30.13 -17.39
C PRO A 386 9.06 -28.62 -17.45
N CYS A 387 10.09 -27.81 -17.40
CA CYS A 387 10.02 -26.35 -17.49
C CYS A 387 11.29 -25.78 -18.13
N THR A 388 11.19 -24.56 -18.65
CA THR A 388 12.34 -23.79 -19.15
C THR A 388 12.60 -22.52 -18.34
N SER A 389 11.63 -22.12 -17.53
CA SER A 389 11.71 -20.97 -16.63
C SER A 389 10.75 -21.18 -15.46
N ASP A 390 11.00 -20.45 -14.37
CA ASP A 390 10.20 -20.46 -13.15
C ASP A 390 8.73 -20.07 -13.41
N GLU A 391 8.50 -19.09 -14.29
CA GLU A 391 7.18 -18.58 -14.68
C GLU A 391 6.23 -19.66 -15.25
N LEU A 392 6.78 -20.77 -15.74
CA LEU A 392 5.99 -21.89 -16.26
C LEU A 392 5.50 -22.83 -15.16
N CYS A 393 6.02 -22.73 -13.95
CA CYS A 393 5.72 -23.62 -12.84
C CYS A 393 4.58 -23.08 -11.96
N ALA A 394 3.78 -23.99 -11.41
CA ALA A 394 2.63 -23.68 -10.57
C ALA A 394 3.06 -22.94 -9.27
N PRO A 395 2.14 -22.17 -8.64
CA PRO A 395 2.35 -21.66 -7.29
C PRO A 395 2.96 -22.70 -6.34
N GLY A 396 3.96 -22.32 -5.54
CA GLY A 396 4.69 -23.24 -4.66
C GLY A 396 5.73 -24.11 -5.35
N THR A 397 6.06 -23.88 -6.62
CA THR A 397 7.11 -24.60 -7.34
C THR A 397 8.00 -23.67 -8.20
N ARG A 398 9.21 -24.12 -8.54
CA ARG A 398 10.15 -23.42 -9.45
C ARG A 398 10.90 -24.35 -10.37
N CYS A 399 11.51 -23.80 -11.41
CA CYS A 399 12.21 -24.58 -12.41
C CYS A 399 13.64 -24.93 -11.97
N VAL A 400 13.81 -26.11 -11.39
CA VAL A 400 15.13 -26.63 -10.98
C VAL A 400 15.56 -27.69 -11.97
N MET A 401 16.69 -27.45 -12.66
CA MET A 401 17.25 -28.37 -13.65
C MET A 401 16.22 -28.82 -14.71
N GLY A 402 15.34 -27.90 -15.14
CA GLY A 402 14.33 -28.16 -16.17
C GLY A 402 13.08 -28.90 -15.67
N THR A 403 12.89 -29.04 -14.36
CA THR A 403 11.68 -29.64 -13.76
C THR A 403 11.10 -28.72 -12.70
N CYS A 404 9.78 -28.53 -12.70
CA CYS A 404 9.09 -27.80 -11.64
C CYS A 404 9.24 -28.58 -10.32
N THR A 405 9.95 -28.01 -9.36
CA THR A 405 10.24 -28.60 -8.05
C THR A 405 9.62 -27.74 -6.97
N ALA A 406 9.02 -28.37 -5.96
CA ALA A 406 8.44 -27.68 -4.82
C ALA A 406 9.52 -26.93 -4.02
N TYR A 407 9.12 -25.82 -3.42
CA TYR A 407 9.92 -25.13 -2.42
C TYR A 407 10.01 -25.94 -1.11
N LYS A 408 11.11 -25.74 -0.37
CA LYS A 408 11.43 -26.46 0.85
C LYS A 408 10.82 -25.79 2.09
N ASP A 409 10.28 -26.58 3.01
CA ASP A 409 9.58 -26.11 4.22
C ASP A 409 10.53 -25.85 5.41
N LEU A 410 9.98 -25.39 6.54
CA LEU A 410 10.71 -25.08 7.77
C LEU A 410 11.59 -26.27 8.21
N GLY A 411 12.88 -26.01 8.43
CA GLY A 411 13.86 -27.01 8.84
C GLY A 411 14.40 -27.90 7.71
N GLU A 412 13.83 -27.84 6.51
CA GLU A 412 14.33 -28.63 5.38
C GLU A 412 15.66 -28.09 4.84
N PRO A 413 16.55 -28.98 4.35
CA PRO A 413 17.90 -28.61 3.98
C PRO A 413 17.93 -27.76 2.70
N CYS A 414 18.52 -26.59 2.73
CA CYS A 414 18.57 -25.66 1.61
C CYS A 414 20.01 -25.34 1.17
N SER A 415 20.16 -24.97 -0.10
CA SER A 415 21.43 -24.53 -0.69
C SER A 415 21.48 -23.02 -0.97
N GLY A 416 20.33 -22.35 -0.87
CA GLY A 416 20.18 -20.90 -0.98
C GLY A 416 18.74 -20.48 -0.68
N ASN A 417 18.51 -19.18 -0.48
CA ASN A 417 17.20 -18.64 -0.08
C ASN A 417 16.08 -19.02 -1.04
N ASN A 418 16.40 -19.09 -2.34
CA ASN A 418 15.44 -19.47 -3.37
C ASN A 418 14.99 -20.94 -3.25
N ASP A 419 15.61 -21.78 -2.44
CA ASP A 419 15.15 -23.15 -2.22
C ASP A 419 13.97 -23.23 -1.27
N CYS A 420 13.89 -22.27 -0.35
CA CYS A 420 12.95 -22.28 0.75
C CYS A 420 11.61 -21.72 0.32
N LYS A 421 10.54 -22.15 0.98
CA LYS A 421 9.23 -21.56 0.83
C LYS A 421 9.32 -20.07 1.12
N ASN A 422 8.31 -19.39 0.61
CA ASN A 422 7.87 -18.12 1.11
C ASN A 422 8.01 -18.02 2.63
N PHE A 423 8.38 -16.89 3.21
CA PHE A 423 8.56 -16.77 4.66
C PHE A 423 9.79 -17.36 5.23
N MET A 424 10.67 -17.89 4.37
CA MET A 424 11.87 -18.53 4.81
C MET A 424 13.10 -18.06 4.05
N THR A 425 14.19 -17.97 4.79
CA THR A 425 15.54 -17.79 4.28
C THR A 425 16.34 -19.05 4.54
N CYS A 426 17.39 -19.27 3.75
CA CYS A 426 18.27 -20.41 3.96
C CYS A 426 19.35 -20.03 4.98
N GLN A 427 19.09 -20.29 6.26
CA GLN A 427 20.01 -19.99 7.34
C GLN A 427 20.53 -21.29 7.97
N GLY A 428 21.86 -21.40 8.06
CA GLY A 428 22.51 -22.61 8.60
C GLY A 428 22.19 -23.88 7.79
N ALA A 429 22.03 -23.75 6.47
CA ALA A 429 21.64 -24.82 5.54
C ALA A 429 20.25 -25.42 5.77
N THR A 430 19.39 -24.74 6.54
CA THR A 430 17.97 -25.09 6.67
C THR A 430 17.09 -23.88 6.38
N CYS A 431 15.88 -24.12 5.90
CA CYS A 431 14.91 -23.06 5.75
C CYS A 431 14.40 -22.61 7.12
N GLN A 432 14.54 -21.32 7.42
CA GLN A 432 14.17 -20.69 8.70
C GLN A 432 13.33 -19.44 8.43
N PRO A 433 12.43 -19.02 9.34
CA PRO A 433 11.60 -17.84 9.14
C PRO A 433 12.45 -16.58 8.94
N VAL A 434 12.05 -15.68 8.04
CA VAL A 434 12.76 -14.40 7.84
C VAL A 434 12.44 -13.39 8.94
N LEU A 435 11.31 -13.57 9.63
CA LEU A 435 10.87 -12.71 10.72
C LEU A 435 10.79 -13.50 12.02
N SER A 436 11.01 -12.83 13.13
CA SER A 436 10.89 -13.40 14.49
C SER A 436 9.61 -12.94 15.17
N MET A 437 8.96 -13.83 15.91
CA MET A 437 7.77 -13.52 16.71
C MET A 437 8.13 -12.96 18.09
N LEU A 438 7.17 -12.37 18.80
CA LEU A 438 7.39 -11.88 20.17
C LEU A 438 7.97 -12.97 21.07
N GLY A 439 9.06 -12.65 21.77
CA GLY A 439 9.83 -13.57 22.61
C GLY A 439 10.89 -14.39 21.87
N GLU A 440 10.89 -14.42 20.54
CA GLU A 440 11.90 -15.11 19.74
C GLU A 440 13.16 -14.27 19.55
N PRO A 441 14.33 -14.92 19.34
CA PRO A 441 15.57 -14.20 19.06
C PRO A 441 15.47 -13.40 17.77
N CYS A 442 16.01 -12.20 17.77
CA CYS A 442 15.98 -11.28 16.63
C CYS A 442 17.35 -10.62 16.44
N ASN A 443 17.58 -10.07 15.25
CA ASN A 443 18.78 -9.31 14.92
C ASN A 443 18.55 -8.46 13.67
N ASN A 444 19.60 -7.78 13.19
CA ASN A 444 19.52 -6.92 11.99
C ASN A 444 19.17 -7.66 10.69
N THR A 445 19.33 -8.99 10.65
CA THR A 445 19.01 -9.84 9.49
C THR A 445 17.69 -10.61 9.65
N GLN A 446 17.14 -10.66 10.85
CA GLN A 446 15.88 -11.32 11.19
C GLN A 446 15.09 -10.37 12.13
N PRO A 447 14.39 -9.39 11.54
CA PRO A 447 13.63 -8.42 12.32
C PRO A 447 12.36 -9.06 12.89
N CYS A 448 11.73 -8.37 13.84
CA CYS A 448 10.49 -8.83 14.45
C CYS A 448 9.30 -8.63 13.49
N ALA A 449 8.40 -9.62 13.42
CA ALA A 449 7.14 -9.50 12.70
C ALA A 449 6.22 -8.47 13.36
N GLU A 450 6.15 -8.52 14.69
CA GLU A 450 5.48 -7.53 15.54
C GLU A 450 6.43 -7.08 16.64
N GLY A 451 6.34 -5.81 17.03
CA GLY A 451 7.21 -5.27 18.08
C GLY A 451 8.52 -4.70 17.55
N TYR A 452 9.51 -4.64 18.44
CA TYR A 452 10.86 -4.20 18.12
C TYR A 452 11.89 -5.21 18.62
N CYS A 453 13.05 -5.24 17.97
CA CYS A 453 14.16 -6.07 18.40
C CYS A 453 14.92 -5.37 19.53
N ASP A 454 14.73 -5.82 20.78
CA ASP A 454 15.45 -5.24 21.92
C ASP A 454 16.93 -5.57 21.80
N LYS A 455 17.77 -4.54 21.65
CA LYS A 455 19.21 -4.68 21.43
C LYS A 455 19.93 -5.31 22.63
N ASN A 456 19.37 -5.23 23.83
CA ASN A 456 19.99 -5.76 25.04
C ASN A 456 19.74 -7.26 25.18
N THR A 457 18.53 -7.72 24.87
CA THR A 457 18.15 -9.14 24.98
C THR A 457 18.29 -9.90 23.67
N SER A 458 18.38 -9.19 22.54
CA SER A 458 18.27 -9.76 21.19
C SER A 458 17.00 -10.59 21.02
N THR A 459 15.89 -10.15 21.62
CA THR A 459 14.57 -10.79 21.50
C THR A 459 13.52 -9.79 21.04
N CYS A 460 12.52 -10.27 20.31
CA CYS A 460 11.38 -9.44 19.93
C CYS A 460 10.52 -9.12 21.15
N THR A 461 10.28 -7.82 21.35
CA THR A 461 9.49 -7.28 22.46
C THR A 461 8.35 -6.43 21.89
N ALA A 462 7.20 -6.40 22.57
CA ALA A 462 6.06 -5.59 22.15
C ALA A 462 6.44 -4.10 22.04
N LEU A 463 5.77 -3.37 21.15
CA LEU A 463 5.93 -1.91 21.06
C LEU A 463 5.49 -1.26 22.37
N LYS A 464 6.21 -0.19 22.74
CA LYS A 464 5.97 0.61 23.93
C LYS A 464 4.78 1.55 23.71
N ALA A 465 4.01 1.77 24.77
CA ALA A 465 2.91 2.73 24.75
C ALA A 465 3.42 4.18 24.74
N ASP A 466 2.58 5.12 24.32
CA ASP A 466 2.91 6.54 24.43
C ASP A 466 3.08 6.95 25.91
N GLY A 467 4.11 7.74 26.19
CA GLY A 467 4.58 8.11 27.53
C GLY A 467 5.70 7.22 28.07
N GLU A 468 5.98 6.07 27.46
CA GLU A 468 7.06 5.19 27.90
C GLU A 468 8.43 5.59 27.35
N ALA A 469 9.50 5.25 28.06
CA ALA A 469 10.87 5.58 27.64
C ALA A 469 11.31 4.74 26.43
N CYS A 470 11.89 5.38 25.42
CA CYS A 470 12.34 4.74 24.18
C CYS A 470 13.76 5.15 23.79
N GLY A 471 14.45 4.26 23.09
CA GLY A 471 15.74 4.52 22.47
C GLY A 471 15.67 4.86 20.97
N ALA A 472 14.57 4.50 20.31
CA ALA A 472 14.34 4.73 18.89
C ALA A 472 12.84 4.74 18.56
N ASP A 473 12.49 5.39 17.46
CA ASP A 473 11.12 5.52 16.93
C ASP A 473 10.40 4.18 16.82
N GLY A 474 11.08 3.16 16.27
CA GLY A 474 10.55 1.82 16.08
C GLY A 474 10.24 1.04 17.37
N GLU A 475 10.60 1.58 18.54
CA GLU A 475 10.22 0.97 19.83
C GLU A 475 8.80 1.37 20.25
N CYS A 476 8.21 2.41 19.66
CA CYS A 476 6.96 3.00 20.10
C CYS A 476 5.77 2.56 19.24
N THR A 477 4.60 2.42 19.85
CA THR A 477 3.33 2.15 19.15
C THR A 477 2.99 3.27 18.16
N SER A 478 3.32 4.52 18.54
CA SER A 478 3.24 5.71 17.70
C SER A 478 4.34 5.82 16.65
N GLN A 479 5.35 4.94 16.68
CA GLN A 479 6.55 5.01 15.84
C GLN A 479 7.33 6.32 16.01
N LEU A 480 7.23 6.97 17.17
CA LEU A 480 7.88 8.26 17.42
C LEU A 480 8.48 8.33 18.82
N CYS A 481 9.80 8.42 18.87
CA CYS A 481 10.58 8.55 20.09
C CYS A 481 11.17 9.96 20.18
N MET A 482 10.45 10.87 20.84
CA MET A 482 10.87 12.26 20.97
C MET A 482 11.36 12.55 22.38
N GLY A 483 12.61 13.02 22.51
CA GLY A 483 13.20 13.31 23.81
C GLY A 483 13.42 12.08 24.70
N GLY A 484 13.49 10.88 24.10
CA GLY A 484 13.63 9.61 24.82
C GLY A 484 12.32 9.05 25.37
N THR A 485 11.17 9.59 24.95
CA THR A 485 9.84 9.12 25.33
C THR A 485 9.00 8.89 24.08
N CYS A 486 8.22 7.80 24.07
CA CYS A 486 7.22 7.55 23.05
C CYS A 486 6.18 8.66 23.12
N THR A 487 6.01 9.39 22.02
CA THR A 487 5.05 10.49 21.96
C THR A 487 3.97 10.15 20.97
N ALA A 488 2.71 10.36 21.35
CA ALA A 488 1.58 10.19 20.45
C ALA A 488 1.86 10.90 19.13
N ALA A 489 1.69 10.18 18.03
CA ALA A 489 1.85 10.73 16.69
C ALA A 489 0.71 11.73 16.44
N CYS A 490 0.92 13.00 16.83
CA CYS A 490 0.11 14.16 16.47
C CYS A 490 -1.15 14.48 17.30
N TRP A 491 -1.34 13.89 18.48
CA TRP A 491 -2.61 14.02 19.24
C TRP A 491 -2.41 14.66 20.62
N GLN A 492 -2.51 15.99 20.71
CA GLN A 492 -2.99 16.71 21.91
C GLN A 492 -3.77 17.95 21.52
#